data_AF-A0AAW2YDH1-F1
#
_entry.id   AF-A0AAW2YDH1-F1
#
_cell.length_a   1.000
_cell.length_b   1.000
_cell.length_c   1.000
_cell.angle_alpha   90.00
_cell.angle_beta   90.00
_cell.angle_gamma   90.00
#
_symmetry.space_group_name_H-M   'P 1'
#
loop_
_entity.id
_entity.type
_entity.pdbx_description
1 polymer ?
#
loop_
_entity_poly.entity_id
_entity_poly.type
_entity_poly.pdbx_seq_one_letter_code
_entity_poly.pdbx_strand_id
1 'polypeptide(L)'
;MTTPVVKNNFLPPGLVSNLQQVLANRMPAGNDGVSSKPVISDDDSGQPSSSGKEPGDDNASKPIILVTNSDGIESPGLSYLVNALVSEGIYNVNVIAPQSDKSAAGHSVSLKETVEVVTADINGAVAYEISGTPVDCVSLALSGALFSWSRPLLVISGINKGSSCGHRMFYSSVVAGAREALINGVPSMSISLNWKKDGSQESDFKDAVTVCLPLINAAMRDIEKGIFPRGLSLNVEVPTSPLTNKGLKVTKQSLWRSTLSWQAISGTRHQAASRFSSSQLGLGMQFAQLSRDASAAGAARRLATQKKNIEIVESVGVVGKSDFKRTVKYFRVEVTVSLLPLSAHLDSETEAAALDWISSALQVGE
;
A
#
# COMPACT_ATOMS: atom_id res chain seq x y z
N MET A 1 -15.31 37.86 29.93
CA MET A 1 -13.90 38.21 29.70
C MET A 1 -13.08 37.33 30.63
N THR A 2 -12.19 36.41 30.24
CA THR A 2 -11.49 36.08 28.99
C THR A 2 -10.97 34.65 29.16
N THR A 3 -11.08 33.84 28.11
CA THR A 3 -10.49 32.50 27.94
C THR A 3 -8.95 32.55 27.85
N PRO A 4 -8.20 31.55 28.33
CA PRO A 4 -6.85 31.31 27.83
C PRO A 4 -6.85 30.28 26.70
N VAL A 5 -6.17 30.70 25.65
CA VAL A 5 -5.92 30.08 24.35
C VAL A 5 -5.13 28.78 24.46
N VAL A 6 -5.60 27.75 23.76
CA VAL A 6 -4.87 26.50 23.49
C VAL A 6 -3.62 26.83 22.67
N LYS A 7 -2.43 26.51 23.18
CA LYS A 7 -1.16 26.63 22.44
C LYS A 7 -0.65 25.26 22.00
N ASN A 8 -0.27 25.23 20.72
CA ASN A 8 0.14 24.13 19.87
C ASN A 8 1.05 23.05 20.48
N ASN A 9 0.72 21.81 20.11
CA ASN A 9 1.62 20.66 20.11
C ASN A 9 2.84 20.94 19.21
N PHE A 10 3.96 21.28 19.81
CA PHE A 10 5.28 21.01 19.23
C PHE A 10 6.11 20.29 20.29
N LEU A 11 6.95 19.38 19.83
CA LEU A 11 7.86 18.52 20.59
C LEU A 11 8.43 19.22 21.85
N PRO A 12 8.64 18.50 22.96
CA PRO A 12 9.09 19.10 24.21
C PRO A 12 10.35 19.97 23.96
N PRO A 13 10.43 21.20 24.52
CA PRO A 13 11.47 22.17 24.18
C PRO A 13 12.91 21.63 24.28
N GLY A 14 13.15 20.70 25.21
CA GLY A 14 14.44 20.03 25.36
C GLY A 14 14.84 19.14 24.17
N LEU A 15 13.87 18.54 23.47
CA LEU A 15 14.14 17.72 22.28
C LEU A 15 14.51 18.58 21.08
N VAL A 16 13.84 19.73 20.91
CA VAL A 16 14.14 20.72 19.85
C VAL A 16 15.53 21.32 20.07
N SER A 17 15.85 21.71 21.30
CA SER A 17 17.17 22.24 21.67
C SER A 17 18.29 21.24 21.38
N ASN A 18 18.10 19.96 21.73
CA ASN A 18 19.10 18.93 21.49
C ASN A 18 19.31 18.66 19.99
N LEU A 19 18.23 18.65 19.19
CA LEU A 19 18.33 18.47 17.74
C LEU A 19 19.01 19.65 17.05
N GLN A 20 18.68 20.88 17.45
CA GLN A 20 19.32 22.09 16.93
C GLN A 20 20.82 22.12 17.25
N GLN A 21 21.21 21.72 18.46
CA GLN A 21 22.61 21.66 18.88
C GLN A 21 23.40 20.59 18.11
N VAL A 22 22.79 19.43 17.85
CA VAL A 22 23.42 18.36 17.03
C VAL A 22 23.56 18.78 15.56
N LEU A 23 22.60 19.52 15.02
CA LEU A 23 22.65 20.04 13.65
C LEU A 23 23.66 21.18 13.50
N ALA A 24 23.75 22.08 14.49
CA ALA A 24 24.75 23.15 14.51
C ALA A 24 26.19 22.61 14.56
N ASN A 25 26.41 21.48 15.26
CA ASN A 25 27.72 20.85 15.35
C ASN A 25 28.15 20.07 14.09
N ARG A 26 27.32 19.98 13.05
CA ARG A 26 27.61 19.24 11.80
C ARG A 26 27.99 20.11 10.60
N MET A 27 28.01 21.43 10.72
CA MET A 27 28.33 22.32 9.59
C MET A 27 29.73 22.91 9.72
N PRO A 28 30.63 22.70 8.74
CA PRO A 28 31.86 23.50 8.62
C PRO A 28 31.53 24.91 8.10
N ALA A 29 32.27 25.88 8.63
CA ALA A 29 32.15 27.30 8.33
C ALA A 29 32.77 27.74 6.99
N GLY A 30 32.16 28.76 6.38
CA GLY A 30 32.74 29.71 5.42
C GLY A 30 32.07 29.68 4.03
N ASN A 31 31.92 30.77 3.27
CA ASN A 31 32.01 32.22 3.51
C ASN A 31 31.37 32.93 2.27
N ASP A 32 30.66 34.03 2.52
CA ASP A 32 30.32 35.23 1.72
C ASP A 32 30.26 35.27 0.16
N GLY A 33 29.18 35.90 -0.35
CA GLY A 33 29.34 37.09 -1.22
C GLY A 33 28.51 37.27 -2.52
N VAL A 34 27.47 38.12 -2.43
CA VAL A 34 27.07 39.20 -3.40
C VAL A 34 26.11 38.93 -4.60
N SER A 35 24.84 39.36 -4.39
CA SER A 35 23.97 40.33 -5.13
C SER A 35 23.89 40.41 -6.68
N SER A 36 22.67 40.23 -7.24
CA SER A 36 21.78 41.28 -7.83
C SER A 36 20.85 40.76 -8.97
N LYS A 37 19.63 41.34 -9.04
CA LYS A 37 18.45 41.07 -9.93
C LYS A 37 18.35 42.19 -11.02
N PRO A 38 17.27 42.32 -11.85
CA PRO A 38 16.62 41.41 -12.85
C PRO A 38 16.22 42.15 -14.18
N VAL A 39 15.72 41.52 -15.26
CA VAL A 39 14.79 42.13 -16.28
C VAL A 39 13.93 41.06 -17.02
N ILE A 40 12.73 41.53 -17.41
CA ILE A 40 11.45 41.03 -18.00
C ILE A 40 11.47 40.65 -19.51
N SER A 41 10.52 39.79 -19.95
CA SER A 41 9.58 39.86 -21.13
C SER A 41 9.22 38.44 -21.63
N ASP A 42 7.97 37.99 -21.66
CA ASP A 42 6.75 38.31 -22.47
C ASP A 42 6.77 37.72 -23.91
N ASP A 43 5.82 36.80 -24.18
CA ASP A 43 5.08 36.50 -25.44
C ASP A 43 4.48 35.08 -25.30
N ASP A 44 3.17 34.83 -25.19
CA ASP A 44 2.01 35.04 -26.09
C ASP A 44 2.09 34.31 -27.45
N SER A 45 1.20 33.30 -27.63
CA SER A 45 0.34 33.09 -28.81
C SER A 45 -0.30 31.69 -28.81
N GLY A 46 -1.64 31.66 -28.83
CA GLY A 46 -2.44 30.55 -29.35
C GLY A 46 -2.28 30.43 -30.87
N GLN A 47 -2.72 29.38 -31.57
CA GLN A 47 -4.01 28.69 -31.51
C GLN A 47 -3.97 27.44 -32.47
N PRO A 48 -5.10 26.82 -32.91
CA PRO A 48 -5.58 25.49 -32.56
C PRO A 48 -5.31 24.38 -33.60
N SER A 49 -5.55 23.11 -33.26
CA SER A 49 -5.73 22.04 -34.26
C SER A 49 -6.89 21.10 -33.91
N SER A 50 -7.52 20.66 -35.00
CA SER A 50 -8.88 20.17 -35.15
C SER A 50 -9.07 18.71 -34.80
N SER A 51 -10.27 18.43 -34.28
CA SER A 51 -10.88 17.15 -33.99
C SER A 51 -11.00 16.20 -35.18
N GLY A 52 -10.53 14.96 -35.00
CA GLY A 52 -11.04 13.76 -35.67
C GLY A 52 -11.31 12.69 -34.61
N LYS A 53 -12.59 12.44 -34.32
CA LYS A 53 -13.03 11.36 -33.41
C LYS A 53 -13.11 10.05 -34.19
N GLU A 54 -12.26 9.10 -33.82
CA GLU A 54 -12.45 7.67 -34.11
C GLU A 54 -13.36 7.03 -33.04
N PRO A 55 -14.03 5.89 -33.34
CA PRO A 55 -15.16 5.38 -32.56
C PRO A 55 -14.71 4.88 -31.18
N GLY A 56 -15.48 5.28 -30.16
CA GLY A 56 -15.12 5.21 -28.75
C GLY A 56 -14.94 3.80 -28.20
N ASP A 57 -13.83 3.65 -27.48
CA ASP A 57 -13.64 2.67 -26.43
C ASP A 57 -14.54 3.06 -25.24
N ASP A 58 -15.69 2.40 -25.09
CA ASP A 58 -16.65 2.61 -23.98
C ASP A 58 -16.02 2.34 -22.59
N ASN A 59 -14.77 1.88 -22.55
CA ASN A 59 -14.02 1.61 -21.33
C ASN A 59 -13.18 2.80 -20.82
N ALA A 60 -12.97 3.85 -21.64
CA ALA A 60 -12.10 4.96 -21.30
C ALA A 60 -12.73 6.02 -20.37
N SER A 61 -14.05 5.98 -20.15
CA SER A 61 -14.77 7.00 -19.36
C SER A 61 -15.01 6.64 -17.90
N LYS A 62 -14.86 5.37 -17.49
CA LYS A 62 -15.14 4.94 -16.12
C LYS A 62 -13.94 5.19 -15.22
N PRO A 63 -14.11 5.81 -14.04
CA PRO A 63 -13.03 5.98 -13.09
C PRO A 63 -12.52 4.63 -12.60
N ILE A 64 -11.22 4.55 -12.33
CA ILE A 64 -10.56 3.31 -11.93
C ILE A 64 -10.46 3.24 -10.41
N ILE A 65 -10.84 2.08 -9.87
CA ILE A 65 -10.61 1.71 -8.47
C ILE A 65 -9.56 0.60 -8.44
N LEU A 66 -8.50 0.80 -7.68
CA LEU A 66 -7.54 -0.26 -7.39
C LEU A 66 -7.91 -0.92 -6.06
N VAL A 67 -8.01 -2.25 -6.05
CA VAL A 67 -8.32 -3.03 -4.85
C VAL A 67 -7.16 -3.96 -4.50
N THR A 68 -6.77 -3.95 -3.23
CA THR A 68 -5.83 -4.90 -2.62
C THR A 68 -6.40 -5.40 -1.30
N ASN A 69 -5.74 -6.37 -0.67
CA ASN A 69 -5.97 -6.72 0.73
C ASN A 69 -4.66 -7.21 1.36
N SER A 70 -4.75 -7.82 2.55
CA SER A 70 -3.64 -8.60 3.10
C SER A 70 -3.96 -10.06 3.42
N ASP A 71 -5.20 -10.52 3.22
CA ASP A 71 -5.59 -11.90 3.51
C ASP A 71 -5.30 -12.84 2.31
N GLY A 72 -5.06 -12.25 1.13
CA GLY A 72 -4.68 -12.95 -0.10
C GLY A 72 -5.72 -12.83 -1.22
N ILE A 73 -5.33 -13.13 -2.45
CA ILE A 73 -6.17 -13.02 -3.66
C ILE A 73 -7.46 -13.85 -3.57
N GLU A 74 -7.40 -15.01 -2.89
CA GLU A 74 -8.55 -15.91 -2.70
C GLU A 74 -9.42 -15.56 -1.49
N SER A 75 -9.17 -14.42 -0.81
CA SER A 75 -9.93 -14.12 0.41
C SER A 75 -11.40 -13.80 0.12
N PRO A 76 -12.34 -14.22 0.98
CA PRO A 76 -13.75 -13.91 0.79
C PRO A 76 -14.04 -12.41 0.84
N GLY A 77 -13.37 -11.68 1.74
CA GLY A 77 -13.55 -10.23 1.87
C GLY A 77 -13.13 -9.44 0.63
N LEU A 78 -12.06 -9.86 -0.07
CA LEU A 78 -11.67 -9.30 -1.36
C LEU A 78 -12.70 -9.64 -2.44
N SER A 79 -13.09 -10.91 -2.55
CA SER A 79 -14.05 -11.38 -3.55
C SER A 79 -15.39 -10.65 -3.45
N TYR A 80 -15.98 -10.53 -2.25
CA TYR A 80 -17.23 -9.80 -2.06
C TYR A 80 -17.11 -8.31 -2.41
N LEU A 81 -15.99 -7.67 -2.06
CA LEU A 81 -15.78 -6.25 -2.37
C LEU A 81 -15.67 -6.04 -3.88
N VAL A 82 -14.85 -6.83 -4.57
CA VAL A 82 -14.65 -6.69 -6.02
C VAL A 82 -15.95 -6.97 -6.77
N ASN A 83 -16.66 -8.05 -6.42
CA ASN A 83 -17.93 -8.39 -7.04
C ASN A 83 -18.96 -7.25 -6.90
N ALA A 84 -19.04 -6.60 -5.74
CA ALA A 84 -19.94 -5.47 -5.55
C ALA A 84 -19.52 -4.26 -6.41
N LEU A 85 -18.24 -3.89 -6.41
CA LEU A 85 -17.74 -2.77 -7.21
C LEU A 85 -17.93 -2.98 -8.72
N VAL A 86 -17.70 -4.20 -9.21
CA VAL A 86 -17.97 -4.58 -10.61
C VAL A 86 -19.47 -4.50 -10.91
N SER A 87 -20.31 -4.96 -10.00
CA SER A 87 -21.78 -4.97 -10.17
C SER A 87 -22.39 -3.57 -10.24
N GLU A 88 -21.75 -2.56 -9.65
CA GLU A 88 -22.18 -1.16 -9.80
C GLU A 88 -22.11 -0.69 -11.27
N GLY A 89 -21.26 -1.31 -12.10
CA GLY A 89 -21.18 -1.05 -13.54
C GLY A 89 -20.61 0.31 -13.95
N ILE A 90 -20.24 1.16 -12.99
CA ILE A 90 -19.72 2.51 -13.20
C ILE A 90 -18.21 2.64 -12.95
N TYR A 91 -17.55 1.58 -12.52
CA TYR A 91 -16.12 1.56 -12.18
C TYR A 91 -15.34 0.58 -13.06
N ASN A 92 -14.09 0.93 -13.36
CA ASN A 92 -13.09 -0.01 -13.86
C ASN A 92 -12.30 -0.56 -12.67
N VAL A 93 -12.49 -1.84 -12.35
CA VAL A 93 -11.91 -2.44 -11.15
C VAL A 93 -10.62 -3.18 -11.50
N ASN A 94 -9.52 -2.73 -10.91
CA ASN A 94 -8.22 -3.38 -10.97
C ASN A 94 -7.91 -4.02 -9.63
N VAL A 95 -7.39 -5.24 -9.62
CA VAL A 95 -7.09 -6.00 -8.41
C VAL A 95 -5.63 -6.40 -8.41
N ILE A 96 -4.99 -6.20 -7.27
CA ILE A 96 -3.66 -6.76 -7.01
C ILE A 96 -3.56 -7.13 -5.55
N ALA A 97 -3.28 -8.40 -5.27
CA ALA A 97 -3.25 -8.89 -3.90
C ALA A 97 -2.15 -9.94 -3.69
N PRO A 98 -1.72 -10.16 -2.44
CA PRO A 98 -0.77 -11.21 -2.13
C PRO A 98 -1.30 -12.62 -2.45
N GLN A 99 -0.41 -13.57 -2.74
CA GLN A 99 -0.75 -14.99 -2.91
C GLN A 99 -1.21 -15.69 -1.62
N SER A 100 -0.92 -15.10 -0.46
CA SER A 100 -1.19 -15.69 0.85
C SER A 100 -1.44 -14.61 1.91
N ASP A 101 -1.88 -15.02 3.09
CA ASP A 101 -2.01 -14.12 4.25
C ASP A 101 -0.68 -13.40 4.56
N LYS A 102 -0.75 -12.07 4.61
CA LYS A 102 0.30 -11.12 4.98
C LYS A 102 -0.23 -10.10 6.00
N SER A 103 -1.24 -10.44 6.80
CA SER A 103 -1.98 -9.53 7.69
C SER A 103 -1.14 -8.79 8.73
N ALA A 104 -0.04 -9.40 9.19
CA ALA A 104 0.86 -8.84 10.21
C ALA A 104 2.23 -8.41 9.65
N ALA A 105 2.33 -8.17 8.35
CA ALA A 105 3.57 -7.72 7.70
C ALA A 105 3.85 -6.21 7.92
N GLY A 106 2.86 -5.43 8.38
CA GLY A 106 2.97 -3.99 8.54
C GLY A 106 3.29 -3.27 7.24
N HIS A 107 4.06 -2.19 7.32
CA HIS A 107 4.53 -1.42 6.14
C HIS A 107 5.88 -1.95 5.62
N SER A 108 5.96 -3.27 5.40
CA SER A 108 7.17 -3.89 4.84
C SER A 108 7.20 -3.82 3.31
N VAL A 109 8.40 -3.75 2.74
CA VAL A 109 8.66 -3.71 1.29
C VAL A 109 9.71 -4.76 0.95
N SER A 110 9.48 -5.54 -0.10
CA SER A 110 10.37 -6.64 -0.52
C SER A 110 11.59 -6.15 -1.32
N LEU A 111 12.47 -5.37 -0.68
CA LEU A 111 13.62 -4.72 -1.34
C LEU A 111 14.71 -5.67 -1.85
N LYS A 112 14.94 -6.79 -1.17
CA LYS A 112 16.06 -7.72 -1.46
C LYS A 112 15.61 -8.96 -2.24
N GLU A 113 14.31 -9.12 -2.43
CA GLU A 113 13.71 -10.30 -3.00
C GLU A 113 13.08 -9.96 -4.36
N THR A 114 12.98 -10.96 -5.22
CA THR A 114 12.20 -10.82 -6.46
C THR A 114 10.74 -11.07 -6.12
N VAL A 115 9.86 -10.18 -6.55
CA VAL A 115 8.41 -10.35 -6.46
C VAL A 115 7.93 -11.05 -7.72
N GLU A 116 7.28 -12.19 -7.52
CA GLU A 116 6.60 -12.93 -8.57
C GLU A 116 5.20 -12.35 -8.73
N VAL A 117 4.77 -12.17 -9.98
CA VAL A 117 3.46 -11.65 -10.35
C VAL A 117 2.83 -12.55 -11.37
N VAL A 118 1.57 -12.89 -11.14
CA VAL A 118 0.82 -13.77 -12.02
C VAL A 118 -0.59 -13.24 -12.21
N THR A 119 -1.17 -13.44 -13.40
CA THR A 119 -2.58 -13.11 -13.63
C THR A 119 -3.48 -13.98 -12.76
N ALA A 120 -4.50 -13.36 -12.17
CA ALA A 120 -5.58 -14.03 -11.45
C ALA A 120 -6.90 -13.85 -12.22
N ASP A 121 -7.83 -14.80 -12.07
CA ASP A 121 -9.15 -14.72 -12.70
C ASP A 121 -10.17 -14.21 -11.68
N ILE A 122 -10.64 -12.97 -11.89
CA ILE A 122 -11.73 -12.37 -11.11
C ILE A 122 -12.71 -11.76 -12.10
N ASN A 123 -13.95 -12.24 -12.08
CA ASN A 123 -14.96 -11.86 -13.05
C ASN A 123 -15.19 -10.33 -13.07
N GLY A 124 -15.04 -9.73 -14.25
CA GLY A 124 -15.25 -8.30 -14.47
C GLY A 124 -14.15 -7.38 -13.94
N ALA A 125 -12.99 -7.91 -13.53
CA ALA A 125 -11.85 -7.13 -13.06
C ALA A 125 -10.53 -7.62 -13.66
N VAL A 126 -9.57 -6.71 -13.87
CA VAL A 126 -8.19 -7.11 -14.22
C VAL A 126 -7.45 -7.42 -12.92
N ALA A 127 -7.02 -8.66 -12.73
CA ALA A 127 -6.47 -9.11 -11.45
C ALA A 127 -5.05 -9.70 -11.55
N TYR A 128 -4.22 -9.38 -10.56
CA TYR A 128 -2.89 -9.95 -10.37
C TYR A 128 -2.70 -10.47 -8.95
N GLU A 129 -2.10 -11.65 -8.85
CA GLU A 129 -1.60 -12.25 -7.62
C GLU A 129 -0.10 -12.02 -7.54
N ILE A 130 0.41 -11.62 -6.36
CA ILE A 130 1.85 -11.38 -6.17
C ILE A 130 2.42 -12.09 -4.93
N SER A 131 3.70 -12.46 -4.97
CA SER A 131 4.38 -13.09 -3.82
C SER A 131 4.76 -12.11 -2.68
N GLY A 132 4.64 -10.80 -2.95
CA GLY A 132 5.02 -9.70 -2.06
C GLY A 132 3.99 -9.39 -0.96
N THR A 133 4.14 -8.18 -0.41
CA THR A 133 3.28 -7.59 0.62
C THR A 133 2.19 -6.71 0.00
N PRO A 134 1.17 -6.27 0.75
CA PRO A 134 0.19 -5.30 0.26
C PRO A 134 0.80 -3.95 -0.15
N VAL A 135 1.94 -3.57 0.45
CA VAL A 135 2.69 -2.38 0.05
C VAL A 135 3.33 -2.58 -1.32
N ASP A 136 3.93 -3.76 -1.56
CA ASP A 136 4.46 -4.11 -2.88
C ASP A 136 3.35 -4.16 -3.92
N CYS A 137 2.15 -4.65 -3.57
CA CYS A 137 0.95 -4.65 -4.44
C CYS A 137 0.64 -3.24 -4.94
N VAL A 138 0.44 -2.31 -4.00
CA VAL A 138 0.06 -0.94 -4.33
C VAL A 138 1.17 -0.20 -5.05
N SER A 139 2.41 -0.30 -4.56
CA SER A 139 3.57 0.34 -5.19
C SER A 139 3.76 -0.13 -6.64
N LEU A 140 3.70 -1.44 -6.87
CA LEU A 140 3.85 -2.01 -8.21
C LEU A 140 2.71 -1.61 -9.14
N ALA A 141 1.48 -1.58 -8.66
CA ALA A 141 0.33 -1.13 -9.45
C ALA A 141 0.46 0.34 -9.85
N LEU A 142 0.83 1.21 -8.91
CA LEU A 142 0.98 2.65 -9.14
C LEU A 142 2.21 3.00 -9.99
N SER A 143 3.18 2.10 -10.10
CA SER A 143 4.32 2.26 -11.03
C SER A 143 3.91 2.23 -12.50
N GLY A 144 2.71 1.72 -12.82
CA GLY A 144 2.23 1.54 -14.20
C GLY A 144 2.82 0.33 -14.92
N ALA A 145 3.59 -0.52 -14.23
CA ALA A 145 4.24 -1.69 -14.83
C ALA A 145 3.27 -2.84 -15.15
N LEU A 146 2.10 -2.88 -14.52
CA LEU A 146 1.11 -3.97 -14.65
C LEU A 146 -0.19 -3.55 -15.34
N PHE A 147 -0.68 -2.34 -15.05
CA PHE A 147 -1.96 -1.86 -15.57
C PHE A 147 -1.71 -0.81 -16.66
N SER A 148 -2.49 -0.87 -17.75
CA SER A 148 -2.44 0.12 -18.83
C SER A 148 -2.65 1.54 -18.28
N TRP A 149 -1.78 2.48 -18.69
CA TRP A 149 -1.51 3.75 -18.02
C TRP A 149 -2.76 4.61 -17.75
N SER A 150 -3.32 4.46 -16.56
CA SER A 150 -4.38 5.29 -16.01
C SER A 150 -4.35 5.14 -14.49
N ARG A 151 -4.02 6.24 -13.81
CA ARG A 151 -3.84 6.27 -12.36
C ARG A 151 -5.20 6.06 -11.67
N PRO A 152 -5.32 5.15 -10.67
CA PRO A 152 -6.58 4.94 -9.98
C PRO A 152 -7.02 6.21 -9.26
N LEU A 153 -8.33 6.44 -9.22
CA LEU A 153 -8.93 7.55 -8.50
C LEU A 153 -8.95 7.29 -6.98
N LEU A 154 -9.14 6.03 -6.61
CA LEU A 154 -9.18 5.55 -5.23
C LEU A 154 -8.48 4.19 -5.13
N VAL A 155 -7.71 4.00 -4.07
CA VAL A 155 -7.20 2.67 -3.68
C VAL A 155 -7.96 2.17 -2.47
N ILE A 156 -8.52 0.96 -2.55
CA ILE A 156 -9.19 0.29 -1.43
C ILE A 156 -8.35 -0.91 -0.99
N SER A 157 -8.00 -0.96 0.29
CA SER A 157 -7.31 -2.07 0.93
C SER A 157 -8.29 -2.77 1.87
N GLY A 158 -8.76 -3.96 1.50
CA GLY A 158 -9.76 -4.72 2.28
C GLY A 158 -10.68 -5.61 1.42
N ILE A 159 -11.77 -6.14 1.96
CA ILE A 159 -12.14 -6.12 3.40
C ILE A 159 -11.36 -7.19 4.14
N ASN A 160 -10.59 -6.78 5.16
CA ASN A 160 -9.76 -7.71 5.92
C ASN A 160 -10.48 -8.33 7.12
N LYS A 161 -10.08 -9.56 7.44
CA LYS A 161 -10.53 -10.30 8.62
C LYS A 161 -9.85 -9.79 9.89
N GLY A 162 -10.64 -9.23 10.78
CA GLY A 162 -10.21 -8.77 12.09
C GLY A 162 -9.95 -7.26 12.13
N SER A 163 -10.04 -6.71 13.34
CA SER A 163 -9.92 -5.26 13.54
C SER A 163 -8.47 -4.75 13.43
N SER A 164 -8.32 -3.62 12.76
CA SER A 164 -7.08 -2.85 12.64
C SER A 164 -7.03 -1.65 13.59
N CYS A 165 -7.91 -1.56 14.59
CA CYS A 165 -8.01 -0.42 15.51
C CYS A 165 -6.79 -0.21 16.43
N GLY A 166 -6.61 1.05 16.84
CA GLY A 166 -5.67 1.44 17.89
C GLY A 166 -4.21 1.24 17.48
N HIS A 167 -3.39 0.64 18.33
CA HIS A 167 -1.98 0.36 18.00
C HIS A 167 -1.81 -0.78 16.98
N ARG A 168 -2.87 -1.54 16.66
CA ARG A 168 -2.79 -2.54 15.57
C ARG A 168 -2.56 -1.88 14.22
N MET A 169 -2.96 -0.62 14.03
CA MET A 169 -2.71 0.15 12.81
C MET A 169 -1.22 0.20 12.42
N PHE A 170 -0.29 0.12 13.39
CA PHE A 170 1.16 0.16 13.10
C PHE A 170 1.68 -1.12 12.43
N TYR A 171 1.07 -2.26 12.72
CA TYR A 171 1.47 -3.57 12.21
C TYR A 171 0.47 -4.13 11.19
N SER A 172 -0.60 -3.39 10.92
CA SER A 172 -1.67 -3.77 10.01
C SER A 172 -1.24 -3.52 8.57
N SER A 173 -1.13 -4.60 7.80
CA SER A 173 -0.78 -4.50 6.38
C SER A 173 -1.90 -3.93 5.53
N VAL A 174 -3.17 -4.07 5.96
CA VAL A 174 -4.30 -3.45 5.26
C VAL A 174 -4.22 -1.92 5.37
N VAL A 175 -3.89 -1.39 6.54
CA VAL A 175 -3.63 0.05 6.74
C VAL A 175 -2.38 0.48 5.98
N ALA A 176 -1.33 -0.36 5.95
CA ALA A 176 -0.11 -0.06 5.20
C ALA A 176 -0.34 0.05 3.69
N GLY A 177 -1.15 -0.83 3.08
CA GLY A 177 -1.50 -0.74 1.66
C GLY A 177 -2.23 0.56 1.32
N ALA A 178 -3.23 0.95 2.11
CA ALA A 178 -3.90 2.25 1.95
C ALA A 178 -2.92 3.42 2.15
N ARG A 179 -2.06 3.35 3.17
CA ARG A 179 -1.03 4.37 3.41
C ARG A 179 -0.05 4.51 2.25
N GLU A 180 0.35 3.40 1.62
CA GLU A 180 1.24 3.43 0.46
C GLU A 180 0.61 4.19 -0.71
N ALA A 181 -0.69 3.99 -0.95
CA ALA A 181 -1.42 4.77 -1.95
C ALA A 181 -1.40 6.26 -1.63
N LEU A 182 -1.64 6.62 -0.36
CA LEU A 182 -1.60 8.00 0.11
C LEU A 182 -0.21 8.64 -0.05
N ILE A 183 0.86 7.91 0.27
CA ILE A 183 2.25 8.36 0.07
C ILE A 183 2.51 8.68 -1.41
N ASN A 184 1.92 7.89 -2.31
CA ASN A 184 1.98 8.12 -3.76
C ASN A 184 0.93 9.14 -4.24
N GLY A 185 0.25 9.85 -3.34
CA GLY A 185 -0.70 10.93 -3.59
C GLY A 185 -2.09 10.49 -4.07
N VAL A 186 -2.44 9.21 -3.93
CA VAL A 186 -3.77 8.69 -4.31
C VAL A 186 -4.64 8.65 -3.06
N PRO A 187 -5.89 9.18 -3.10
CA PRO A 187 -6.87 8.93 -2.05
C PRO A 187 -7.02 7.42 -1.76
N SER A 188 -7.24 7.07 -0.50
CA SER A 188 -7.26 5.65 -0.12
C SER A 188 -8.20 5.34 1.04
N MET A 189 -8.62 4.08 1.09
CA MET A 189 -9.46 3.55 2.16
C MET A 189 -8.97 2.17 2.60
N SER A 190 -8.73 1.97 3.89
CA SER A 190 -8.59 0.64 4.48
C SER A 190 -9.90 0.21 5.13
N ILE A 191 -10.34 -1.03 4.88
CA ILE A 191 -11.60 -1.57 5.42
C ILE A 191 -11.31 -2.87 6.16
N SER A 192 -11.69 -2.93 7.43
CA SER A 192 -11.53 -4.09 8.30
C SER A 192 -12.87 -4.48 8.92
N LEU A 193 -13.24 -5.76 8.84
CA LEU A 193 -14.38 -6.31 9.56
C LEU A 193 -13.88 -6.85 10.90
N ASN A 194 -14.52 -6.48 12.02
CA ASN A 194 -14.25 -7.05 13.34
C ASN A 194 -14.79 -8.48 13.47
N TRP A 195 -14.32 -9.34 12.56
CA TRP A 195 -14.67 -10.73 12.41
C TRP A 195 -14.10 -11.54 13.57
N LYS A 196 -14.94 -12.36 14.20
CA LYS A 196 -14.57 -13.20 15.35
C LYS A 196 -14.81 -14.66 15.02
N LYS A 197 -13.82 -15.50 15.32
CA LYS A 197 -13.88 -16.95 15.03
C LYS A 197 -15.13 -17.62 15.58
N ASP A 198 -15.55 -17.25 16.78
CA ASP A 198 -16.66 -17.90 17.49
C ASP A 198 -17.99 -17.15 17.34
N GLY A 199 -18.10 -16.19 16.42
CA GLY A 199 -19.31 -15.37 16.31
C GLY A 199 -19.53 -14.66 14.97
N SER A 200 -18.68 -14.92 13.98
CA SER A 200 -18.82 -14.38 12.63
C SER A 200 -18.87 -15.49 11.60
N GLN A 201 -19.55 -15.20 10.50
CA GLN A 201 -19.67 -16.06 9.33
C GLN A 201 -18.97 -15.42 8.15
N GLU A 202 -18.67 -16.20 7.12
CA GLU A 202 -18.07 -15.65 5.90
C GLU A 202 -19.04 -14.71 5.17
N SER A 203 -20.35 -14.96 5.26
CA SER A 203 -21.39 -14.07 4.73
C SER A 203 -21.34 -12.66 5.32
N ASP A 204 -20.78 -12.48 6.52
CA ASP A 204 -20.67 -11.16 7.15
C ASP A 204 -19.77 -10.21 6.33
N PHE A 205 -18.88 -10.74 5.48
CA PHE A 205 -18.11 -9.90 4.54
C PHE A 205 -19.02 -9.25 3.50
N LYS A 206 -20.02 -9.97 2.98
CA LYS A 206 -21.02 -9.41 2.05
C LYS A 206 -21.80 -8.28 2.71
N ASP A 207 -22.19 -8.47 3.97
CA ASP A 207 -22.89 -7.46 4.75
C ASP A 207 -21.99 -6.24 5.02
N ALA A 208 -20.70 -6.47 5.33
CA ALA A 208 -19.72 -5.42 5.50
C ALA A 208 -19.54 -4.58 4.23
N VAL A 209 -19.48 -5.23 3.05
CA VAL A 209 -19.43 -4.55 1.75
C VAL A 209 -20.68 -3.70 1.55
N THR A 210 -21.86 -4.25 1.85
CA THR A 210 -23.15 -3.52 1.73
C THR A 210 -23.14 -2.24 2.57
N VAL A 211 -22.60 -2.30 3.80
CA VAL A 211 -22.47 -1.14 4.68
C VAL A 211 -21.43 -0.12 4.17
N CYS A 212 -20.36 -0.58 3.51
CA CYS A 212 -19.29 0.30 3.03
C CYS A 212 -19.56 0.92 1.66
N LEU A 213 -20.39 0.31 0.82
CA LEU A 213 -20.64 0.76 -0.56
C LEU A 213 -21.09 2.23 -0.66
N PRO A 214 -22.04 2.72 0.17
CA PRO A 214 -22.43 4.13 0.14
C PRO A 214 -21.26 5.08 0.44
N LEU A 215 -20.38 4.71 1.38
CA LEU A 215 -19.19 5.49 1.72
C LEU A 215 -18.16 5.49 0.59
N ILE A 216 -17.95 4.36 -0.07
CA ILE A 216 -17.07 4.25 -1.24
C ILE A 216 -17.61 5.12 -2.38
N ASN A 217 -18.90 5.04 -2.68
CA ASN A 217 -19.55 5.82 -3.75
C ASN A 217 -19.53 7.33 -3.45
N ALA A 218 -19.67 7.73 -2.19
CA ALA A 218 -19.51 9.13 -1.78
C ALA A 218 -18.07 9.62 -1.96
N ALA A 219 -17.09 8.82 -1.52
CA ALA A 219 -15.67 9.14 -1.71
C ALA A 219 -15.33 9.30 -3.20
N MET A 220 -15.71 8.34 -4.04
CA MET A 220 -15.48 8.40 -5.50
C MET A 220 -16.04 9.68 -6.11
N ARG A 221 -17.34 9.96 -5.87
CA ARG A 221 -18.03 11.16 -6.36
C ARG A 221 -17.33 12.45 -5.96
N ASP A 222 -16.87 12.55 -4.71
CA ASP A 222 -16.29 13.78 -4.20
C ASP A 222 -14.82 13.94 -4.59
N ILE A 223 -14.10 12.84 -4.85
CA ILE A 223 -12.78 12.90 -5.49
C ILE A 223 -12.93 13.42 -6.93
N GLU A 224 -13.90 12.92 -7.71
CA GLU A 224 -14.15 13.39 -9.08
C GLU A 224 -14.50 14.89 -9.13
N LYS A 225 -15.26 15.37 -8.14
CA LYS A 225 -15.61 16.79 -8.01
C LYS A 225 -14.49 17.67 -7.43
N GLY A 226 -13.39 17.08 -6.98
CA GLY A 226 -12.30 17.80 -6.32
C GLY A 226 -12.64 18.36 -4.93
N ILE A 227 -13.67 17.81 -4.29
CA ILE A 227 -14.15 18.21 -2.95
C ILE A 227 -13.51 17.34 -1.87
N PHE A 228 -13.10 16.10 -2.22
CA PHE A 228 -12.46 15.19 -1.28
C PHE A 228 -11.15 15.80 -0.73
N PRO A 229 -10.95 15.80 0.60
CA PRO A 229 -9.77 16.40 1.21
C PRO A 229 -8.46 15.82 0.68
N ARG A 230 -7.52 16.69 0.32
CA ARG A 230 -6.18 16.28 -0.14
C ARG A 230 -5.42 15.62 1.00
N GLY A 231 -4.64 14.59 0.69
CA GLY A 231 -3.79 13.93 1.69
C GLY A 231 -4.58 13.15 2.75
N LEU A 232 -5.84 12.77 2.46
CA LEU A 232 -6.67 11.97 3.35
C LEU A 232 -6.70 10.50 2.95
N SER A 233 -6.49 9.62 3.94
CA SER A 233 -6.83 8.19 3.87
C SER A 233 -7.83 7.84 4.95
N LEU A 234 -8.86 7.07 4.61
CA LEU A 234 -9.90 6.63 5.53
C LEU A 234 -9.57 5.23 6.09
N ASN A 235 -9.67 5.05 7.41
CA ASN A 235 -9.62 3.72 8.03
C ASN A 235 -11.00 3.36 8.58
N VAL A 236 -11.66 2.40 7.94
CA VAL A 236 -13.04 2.00 8.21
C VAL A 236 -13.06 0.68 8.98
N GLU A 237 -13.77 0.67 10.10
CA GLU A 237 -13.89 -0.49 10.98
C GLU A 237 -15.36 -0.88 11.07
N VAL A 238 -15.68 -2.06 10.54
CA VAL A 238 -17.03 -2.61 10.52
C VAL A 238 -17.22 -3.50 11.75
N PRO A 239 -18.32 -3.34 12.52
CA PRO A 239 -18.59 -4.17 13.68
C PRO A 239 -18.83 -5.63 13.28
N THR A 240 -18.71 -6.55 14.26
CA THR A 240 -18.89 -8.00 14.07
C THR A 240 -20.21 -8.37 13.40
N SER A 241 -21.26 -7.58 13.60
CA SER A 241 -22.56 -7.72 12.94
C SER A 241 -22.82 -6.48 12.08
N PRO A 242 -22.44 -6.48 10.78
CA PRO A 242 -22.49 -5.27 9.98
C PRO A 242 -23.90 -4.71 9.81
N LEU A 243 -24.91 -5.55 9.56
CA LEU A 243 -26.29 -5.08 9.31
C LEU A 243 -26.99 -4.48 10.54
N THR A 244 -26.49 -4.72 11.76
CA THR A 244 -27.05 -4.14 13.00
C THR A 244 -26.31 -2.90 13.46
N ASN A 245 -25.45 -2.32 12.60
CA ASN A 245 -24.76 -1.08 12.88
C ASN A 245 -25.74 0.08 13.16
N LYS A 246 -25.30 1.07 13.93
CA LYS A 246 -26.10 2.25 14.33
C LYS A 246 -25.78 3.48 13.48
N GLY A 247 -25.21 3.29 12.30
CA GLY A 247 -24.63 4.32 11.46
C GLY A 247 -23.13 4.49 11.64
N LEU A 248 -22.60 5.56 11.05
CA LEU A 248 -21.18 5.86 10.97
C LEU A 248 -20.80 6.90 12.02
N LYS A 249 -19.56 6.79 12.53
CA LYS A 249 -19.02 7.74 13.51
C LYS A 249 -17.55 7.99 13.22
N VAL A 250 -17.19 9.26 13.09
CA VAL A 250 -15.77 9.65 13.03
C VAL A 250 -15.14 9.50 14.40
N THR A 251 -13.95 8.92 14.44
CA THR A 251 -13.22 8.64 15.68
C THR A 251 -11.77 9.07 15.58
N LYS A 252 -11.12 9.20 16.73
CA LYS A 252 -9.67 9.35 16.84
C LYS A 252 -9.05 7.98 17.08
N GLN A 253 -7.85 7.75 16.55
CA GLN A 253 -7.10 6.51 16.82
C GLN A 253 -6.95 6.31 18.33
N SER A 254 -7.36 5.14 18.82
CA SER A 254 -7.24 4.80 20.24
C SER A 254 -5.81 4.39 20.61
N LEU A 255 -5.45 4.51 21.89
CA LEU A 255 -4.18 4.00 22.42
C LEU A 255 -4.24 2.51 22.80
N TRP A 256 -5.33 1.82 22.45
CA TRP A 256 -5.51 0.43 22.82
C TRP A 256 -4.48 -0.46 22.09
N ARG A 257 -3.86 -1.38 22.83
CA ARG A 257 -2.89 -2.34 22.32
C ARG A 257 -3.16 -3.73 22.85
N SER A 258 -2.93 -4.74 22.03
CA SER A 258 -2.81 -6.12 22.51
C SER A 258 -1.45 -6.32 23.19
N THR A 259 -1.42 -7.07 24.28
CA THR A 259 -0.16 -7.46 24.93
C THR A 259 0.47 -8.59 24.11
N LEU A 260 1.71 -8.40 23.68
CA LEU A 260 2.50 -9.45 23.06
C LEU A 260 3.06 -10.35 24.15
N SER A 261 2.76 -11.65 24.07
CA SER A 261 3.31 -12.67 24.96
C SER A 261 4.20 -13.61 24.15
N TRP A 262 5.42 -13.85 24.63
CA TRP A 262 6.36 -14.77 24.01
C TRP A 262 6.37 -16.06 24.82
N GLN A 263 6.12 -17.19 24.15
CA GLN A 263 6.23 -18.51 24.76
C GLN A 263 7.42 -19.24 24.14
N ALA A 264 8.39 -19.64 24.96
CA ALA A 264 9.47 -20.50 24.50
C ALA A 264 8.92 -21.88 24.13
N ILE A 265 9.24 -22.35 22.93
CA ILE A 265 8.90 -23.69 22.45
C ILE A 265 10.20 -24.49 22.28
N SER A 266 10.18 -25.77 22.66
CA SER A 266 11.32 -26.66 22.41
C SER A 266 11.48 -26.87 20.91
N GLY A 267 12.70 -26.72 20.40
CA GLY A 267 13.04 -26.92 18.99
C GLY A 267 13.07 -28.39 18.57
N THR A 268 12.03 -29.16 18.87
CA THR A 268 11.88 -30.53 18.36
C THR A 268 10.85 -30.57 17.24
N ARG A 269 11.22 -30.01 16.09
CA ARG A 269 10.77 -30.59 14.81
C ARG A 269 11.80 -31.64 14.43
N HIS A 270 11.32 -32.83 14.07
CA HIS A 270 12.11 -33.90 13.49
C HIS A 270 13.15 -33.36 12.50
N GLN A 271 14.43 -33.35 12.89
CA GLN A 271 15.47 -33.64 11.91
C GLN A 271 15.20 -35.06 11.48
N ALA A 272 14.62 -35.24 10.29
CA ALA A 272 14.51 -36.54 9.66
C ALA A 272 15.86 -37.24 9.77
N ALA A 273 15.81 -38.49 10.22
CA ALA A 273 16.93 -39.38 10.52
C ALA A 273 18.14 -39.17 9.59
N SER A 274 19.19 -38.48 10.06
CA SER A 274 20.48 -38.52 9.36
C SER A 274 21.71 -38.16 10.22
N ARG A 275 21.61 -38.12 11.55
CA ARG A 275 22.79 -37.85 12.39
C ARG A 275 22.71 -38.58 13.70
N PHE A 276 23.03 -39.88 13.68
CA PHE A 276 23.92 -40.50 14.66
C PHE A 276 24.34 -41.87 14.14
N SER A 277 25.36 -41.89 13.29
CA SER A 277 26.32 -42.98 13.26
C SER A 277 27.65 -42.49 12.71
N SER A 278 28.72 -42.88 13.41
CA SER A 278 30.14 -42.82 13.03
C SER A 278 30.81 -41.45 12.84
N SER A 279 31.65 -41.13 13.82
CA SER A 279 33.06 -40.72 13.63
C SER A 279 33.52 -40.51 12.18
N GLN A 280 33.47 -39.28 11.69
CA GLN A 280 34.48 -38.61 10.84
C GLN A 280 33.96 -37.21 10.50
N LEU A 281 34.73 -36.16 10.80
CA LEU A 281 34.47 -34.81 10.32
C LEU A 281 34.60 -34.83 8.79
N GLY A 282 33.47 -34.89 8.09
CA GLY A 282 33.41 -35.01 6.64
C GLY A 282 33.83 -33.73 5.92
N LEU A 283 34.58 -33.91 4.83
CA LEU A 283 35.03 -32.91 3.84
C LEU A 283 33.96 -31.87 3.44
N GLY A 284 32.67 -32.18 3.57
CA GLY A 284 31.56 -31.25 3.29
C GLY A 284 31.56 -29.97 4.13
N MET A 285 32.04 -30.01 5.38
CA MET A 285 32.21 -28.80 6.21
C MET A 285 33.37 -27.92 5.72
N GLN A 286 34.44 -28.52 5.18
CA GLN A 286 35.55 -27.77 4.57
C GLN A 286 35.13 -27.12 3.24
N PHE A 287 34.35 -27.82 2.41
CA PHE A 287 33.80 -27.24 1.17
C PHE A 287 32.78 -26.12 1.43
N ALA A 288 31.99 -26.21 2.50
CA ALA A 288 31.06 -25.15 2.90
C ALA A 288 31.77 -23.88 3.41
N GLN A 289 33.01 -24.01 3.90
CA GLN A 289 33.85 -22.88 4.28
C GLN A 289 34.48 -22.25 3.01
N LEU A 290 35.03 -23.07 2.12
CA LEU A 290 35.60 -22.64 0.83
C LEU A 290 34.57 -21.95 -0.09
N SER A 291 33.31 -22.40 -0.10
CA SER A 291 32.23 -21.76 -0.88
C SER A 291 31.83 -20.39 -0.32
N ARG A 292 31.96 -20.21 1.00
CA ARG A 292 31.70 -18.93 1.67
C ARG A 292 32.76 -17.89 1.31
N ASP A 293 34.02 -18.30 1.27
CA ASP A 293 35.15 -17.45 0.88
C ASP A 293 35.14 -17.12 -0.63
N ALA A 294 34.74 -18.09 -1.47
CA ALA A 294 34.54 -17.86 -2.91
C ALA A 294 33.39 -16.87 -3.19
N SER A 295 32.33 -16.89 -2.38
CA SER A 295 31.19 -15.95 -2.50
C SER A 295 31.59 -14.52 -2.10
N ALA A 296 32.44 -14.37 -1.07
CA ALA A 296 33.02 -13.08 -0.70
C ALA A 296 33.94 -12.52 -1.80
N ALA A 297 34.75 -13.37 -2.46
CA ALA A 297 35.58 -12.97 -3.59
C ALA A 297 34.76 -12.64 -4.87
N GLY A 298 33.60 -13.27 -5.04
CA GLY A 298 32.66 -12.98 -6.12
C GLY A 298 31.91 -11.65 -5.95
N ALA A 299 31.65 -11.23 -4.71
CA ALA A 299 31.04 -9.93 -4.39
C ALA A 299 31.97 -8.75 -4.73
N ALA A 300 33.30 -8.93 -4.59
CA ALA A 300 34.28 -7.90 -4.92
C ALA A 300 34.38 -7.58 -6.44
N ARG A 301 33.95 -8.48 -7.34
CA ARG A 301 34.01 -8.25 -8.79
C ARG A 301 32.79 -7.53 -9.38
N ARG A 302 31.67 -7.43 -8.64
CA ARG A 302 30.44 -6.80 -9.16
C ARG A 302 30.41 -5.27 -9.05
N LEU A 303 31.45 -4.65 -8.50
CA LEU A 303 31.62 -3.20 -8.49
C LEU A 303 32.07 -2.62 -9.86
N ALA A 304 32.36 -3.46 -10.85
CA ALA A 304 32.86 -3.04 -12.16
C ALA A 304 32.01 -3.58 -13.33
N THR A 305 30.69 -3.37 -13.32
CA THR A 305 29.93 -3.31 -14.58
C THR A 305 28.60 -2.60 -14.35
N GLN A 306 28.61 -1.31 -14.67
CA GLN A 306 27.43 -0.47 -14.78
C GLN A 306 26.74 -0.71 -16.13
N LYS A 307 25.41 -0.54 -16.12
CA LYS A 307 24.47 -0.46 -17.26
C LYS A 307 24.24 -1.74 -18.07
N LYS A 308 23.04 -2.31 -17.91
CA LYS A 308 22.23 -2.78 -19.04
C LYS A 308 20.75 -2.88 -18.66
N ASN A 309 19.93 -2.71 -19.70
CA ASN A 309 18.50 -2.43 -19.72
C ASN A 309 17.64 -3.46 -18.96
N ILE A 310 16.46 -2.97 -18.55
CA ILE A 310 15.32 -3.75 -18.05
C ILE A 310 14.95 -4.81 -19.09
N GLU A 311 15.14 -6.07 -18.76
CA GLU A 311 14.63 -7.22 -19.51
C GLU A 311 13.46 -7.79 -18.72
N ILE A 312 12.24 -7.66 -19.25
CA ILE A 312 11.07 -8.39 -18.76
C ILE A 312 11.30 -9.85 -19.16
N VAL A 313 11.67 -10.69 -18.18
CA VAL A 313 11.87 -12.12 -18.42
C VAL A 313 10.53 -12.81 -18.27
N GLU A 314 9.85 -13.06 -19.39
CA GLU A 314 8.70 -13.98 -19.44
C GLU A 314 9.23 -15.42 -19.43
N SER A 315 9.02 -16.14 -18.34
CA SER A 315 9.32 -17.58 -18.30
C SER A 315 8.07 -18.37 -18.72
N VAL A 316 8.22 -19.23 -19.74
CA VAL A 316 7.19 -20.21 -20.12
C VAL A 316 7.61 -21.55 -19.53
N GLY A 317 6.95 -21.98 -18.45
CA GLY A 317 7.15 -23.31 -17.89
C GLY A 317 6.67 -24.39 -18.86
N VAL A 318 7.57 -25.30 -19.25
CA VAL A 318 7.23 -26.54 -19.93
C VAL A 318 7.43 -27.68 -18.93
N VAL A 319 6.35 -28.40 -18.62
CA VAL A 319 6.23 -29.88 -18.57
C VAL A 319 4.93 -30.27 -17.84
N GLY A 320 4.02 -30.94 -18.56
CA GLY A 320 3.20 -32.02 -18.01
C GLY A 320 1.77 -31.72 -17.53
N LYS A 321 0.82 -31.83 -18.47
CA LYS A 321 -0.66 -31.94 -18.35
C LYS A 321 -1.47 -30.65 -18.08
N SER A 322 -2.23 -30.30 -19.12
CA SER A 322 -3.37 -29.38 -19.22
C SER A 322 -3.56 -28.41 -18.06
N ASP A 323 -2.87 -27.28 -18.10
CA ASP A 323 -3.33 -26.06 -17.46
C ASP A 323 -2.96 -24.88 -18.37
N PHE A 324 -3.86 -23.90 -18.45
CA PHE A 324 -3.67 -22.69 -19.24
C PHE A 324 -2.29 -22.09 -18.99
N LYS A 325 -1.64 -21.60 -20.05
CA LYS A 325 -0.27 -21.07 -20.04
C LYS A 325 -0.18 -19.85 -19.09
N ARG A 326 0.04 -20.11 -17.80
CA ARG A 326 0.12 -19.11 -16.74
C ARG A 326 1.38 -18.28 -16.95
N THR A 327 1.22 -17.01 -17.31
CA THR A 327 2.35 -16.12 -17.59
C THR A 327 2.84 -15.53 -16.27
N VAL A 328 4.07 -15.87 -15.89
CA VAL A 328 4.71 -15.38 -14.68
C VAL A 328 5.65 -14.23 -15.03
N LYS A 329 5.51 -13.11 -14.32
CA LYS A 329 6.38 -11.94 -14.41
C LYS A 329 7.16 -11.76 -13.12
N TYR A 330 8.37 -11.24 -13.22
CA TYR A 330 9.25 -11.02 -12.07
C TYR A 330 9.65 -9.56 -11.97
N PHE A 331 9.57 -9.02 -10.75
CA PHE A 331 9.90 -7.63 -10.45
C PHE A 331 10.89 -7.54 -9.31
N ARG A 332 11.69 -6.48 -9.30
CA ARG A 332 12.55 -6.10 -8.18
C ARG A 332 12.36 -4.62 -7.91
N VAL A 333 12.19 -4.26 -6.64
CA VAL A 333 12.10 -2.85 -6.24
C VAL A 333 13.51 -2.25 -6.25
N GLU A 334 13.67 -1.13 -6.96
CA GLU A 334 14.88 -0.31 -6.90
C GLU A 334 14.54 1.04 -6.27
N VAL A 335 15.18 1.36 -5.15
CA VAL A 335 14.99 2.65 -4.47
C VAL A 335 15.93 3.67 -5.08
N THR A 336 15.38 4.56 -5.90
CA THR A 336 16.12 5.70 -6.44
C THR A 336 15.86 6.93 -5.56
N VAL A 337 16.90 7.46 -4.94
CA VAL A 337 16.79 8.69 -4.15
C VAL A 337 16.74 9.87 -5.11
N SER A 338 15.55 10.41 -5.35
CA SER A 338 15.39 11.71 -5.99
C SER A 338 15.24 12.77 -4.89
N LEU A 339 16.11 13.78 -4.91
CA LEU A 339 16.01 14.94 -4.04
C LEU A 339 14.87 15.83 -4.55
N LEU A 340 13.62 15.47 -4.24
CA LEU A 340 12.50 16.38 -4.45
C LEU A 340 12.50 17.45 -3.35
N PRO A 341 12.21 18.72 -3.68
CA PRO A 341 12.05 19.76 -2.68
C PRO A 341 10.93 19.37 -1.71
N LEU A 342 11.22 19.44 -0.41
CA LEU A 342 10.28 19.12 0.65
C LEU A 342 9.21 20.21 0.75
N SER A 343 8.21 20.21 -0.14
CA SER A 343 7.02 21.07 -0.01
C SER A 343 5.79 20.23 0.30
N ALA A 344 5.63 19.87 1.57
CA ALA A 344 4.36 19.40 2.11
C ALA A 344 4.21 19.98 3.52
N HIS A 345 3.62 21.17 3.63
CA HIS A 345 2.99 21.59 4.87
C HIS A 345 1.65 20.84 4.96
N LEU A 346 1.50 19.98 5.97
CA LEU A 346 0.18 19.55 6.41
C LEU A 346 -0.41 20.70 7.23
N ASP A 347 -1.32 21.45 6.63
CA ASP A 347 -2.04 22.51 7.34
C ASP A 347 -3.14 21.91 8.22
N SER A 348 -3.36 22.52 9.39
CA SER A 348 -4.40 22.14 10.37
C SER A 348 -5.82 22.19 9.80
N GLU A 349 -6.02 22.82 8.64
CA GLU A 349 -7.29 22.85 7.90
C GLU A 349 -7.72 21.47 7.39
N THR A 350 -6.79 20.54 7.20
CA THR A 350 -7.07 19.21 6.62
C THR A 350 -7.93 18.33 7.53
N GLU A 351 -7.75 18.39 8.86
CA GLU A 351 -8.57 17.61 9.82
C GLU A 351 -10.02 18.14 9.89
N ALA A 352 -10.18 19.47 9.90
CA ALA A 352 -11.50 20.09 9.89
C ALA A 352 -12.24 19.81 8.59
N ALA A 353 -11.56 19.93 7.44
CA ALA A 353 -12.12 19.60 6.13
C ALA A 353 -12.52 18.11 6.03
N ALA A 354 -11.73 17.20 6.62
CA ALA A 354 -12.09 15.78 6.67
C ALA A 354 -13.33 15.51 7.52
N LEU A 355 -13.43 16.13 8.70
CA LEU A 355 -14.59 15.97 9.58
C LEU A 355 -15.88 16.55 8.95
N ASP A 356 -15.76 17.72 8.33
CA ASP A 356 -16.87 18.37 7.63
C ASP A 356 -17.32 17.55 6.42
N TRP A 357 -16.37 17.07 5.62
CA TRP A 357 -16.64 16.18 4.49
C TRP A 357 -17.38 14.92 4.93
N ILE A 358 -16.92 14.23 5.97
CA ILE A 358 -17.61 13.01 6.45
C ILE A 358 -19.01 13.33 6.96
N SER A 359 -19.20 14.45 7.68
CA SER A 359 -20.52 14.84 8.17
C SER A 359 -21.49 15.17 7.02
N SER A 360 -20.99 15.84 5.97
CA SER A 360 -21.79 16.24 4.82
C SER A 360 -22.11 15.07 3.89
N ALA A 361 -21.10 14.27 3.52
CA ALA A 361 -21.24 13.13 2.62
C ALA A 361 -22.22 12.07 3.12
N LEU A 362 -22.40 11.98 4.45
CA LEU A 362 -23.27 11.00 5.10
C LEU A 362 -24.68 11.51 5.41
N GLN A 363 -24.95 12.81 5.28
CA GLN A 363 -26.29 13.40 5.48
C GLN A 363 -27.17 13.36 4.22
N VAL A 364 -26.63 12.99 3.06
CA VAL A 364 -27.37 12.94 1.77
C VAL A 364 -28.12 11.61 1.57
N GLY A 365 -28.56 10.98 2.65
CA GLY A 365 -29.16 9.64 2.63
C GLY A 365 -30.36 9.45 3.58
N GLU A 366 -31.10 10.52 3.89
CA GLU A 366 -32.46 10.43 4.45
C GLU A 366 -33.53 10.45 3.35
#